data_AF-A0A0Q4FWF2-F1
#
_entry.id   AF-A0A0Q4FWF2-F1
#
_cell.length_a   1.000
_cell.length_b   1.000
_cell.length_c   1.000
_cell.angle_alpha   90.00
_cell.angle_beta   90.00
_cell.angle_gamma   90.00
#
_symmetry.space_group_name_H-M   'P 1'
#
loop_
_entity.id
_entity.type
_entity.pdbx_description
1 polymer ?
#
loop_
_entity_poly.entity_id
_entity_poly.type
_entity_poly.pdbx_seq_one_letter_code
_entity_poly.pdbx_strand_id
1 'polypeptide(L)'
;MAVPAIGLGLAALVQTVAPAVPQVDAGHDIVVTGQRPPDTPQARRFTNALTRRAESTVPFARFTTPICVGAAGLPATHLAAISDRIVRVALDAGIAVAAEGCRPSILVVFADAPAAAIERLRLRSAGLFGSLDLSQIRAITARKGAAYA
;
A
#
# COMPACT_ATOMS: atom_id res chain seq x y z
N MET A 1 -0.30 20.73 -76.62
CA MET A 1 -0.18 22.14 -76.20
C MET A 1 -0.50 22.23 -74.71
N ALA A 2 0.32 23.04 -74.01
CA ALA A 2 0.38 23.41 -72.60
C ALA A 2 -0.79 23.13 -71.64
N VAL A 3 -0.42 22.72 -70.41
CA VAL A 3 -1.21 22.74 -69.17
C VAL A 3 -1.25 24.18 -68.63
N PRO A 4 -2.31 24.58 -67.89
CA PRO A 4 -2.03 25.03 -66.52
C PRO A 4 -3.04 24.54 -65.47
N ALA A 5 -2.49 24.30 -64.28
CA ALA A 5 -3.15 23.95 -63.04
C ALA A 5 -3.81 25.17 -62.37
N ILE A 6 -4.96 24.96 -61.71
CA ILE A 6 -5.46 25.81 -60.63
C ILE A 6 -6.07 24.89 -59.57
N GLY A 7 -5.44 24.85 -58.39
CA GLY A 7 -6.00 24.26 -57.18
C GLY A 7 -6.81 25.30 -56.40
N LEU A 8 -7.86 24.85 -55.73
CA LEU A 8 -8.54 25.58 -54.66
C LEU A 8 -9.11 24.56 -53.67
N GLY A 9 -8.66 24.68 -52.42
CA GLY A 9 -8.92 23.74 -51.35
C GLY A 9 -10.35 23.76 -50.83
N LEU A 10 -10.85 22.58 -50.47
CA LEU A 10 -12.04 22.44 -49.62
C LEU A 10 -11.61 22.41 -48.15
N ALA A 11 -12.06 23.41 -47.39
CA ALA A 11 -12.01 23.39 -45.94
C ALA A 11 -12.95 22.29 -45.40
N ALA A 12 -12.39 21.30 -44.70
CA ALA A 12 -13.18 20.29 -44.02
C ALA A 12 -13.85 20.87 -42.77
N LEU A 13 -15.17 20.95 -42.75
CA LEU A 13 -15.93 21.21 -41.53
C LEU A 13 -15.82 19.99 -40.60
N VAL A 14 -15.12 20.15 -39.47
CA VAL A 14 -15.11 19.16 -38.40
C VAL A 14 -16.42 19.28 -37.63
N GLN A 15 -17.31 18.30 -37.78
CA GLN A 15 -18.49 18.17 -36.94
C GLN A 15 -18.07 17.54 -35.60
N THR A 16 -18.16 18.31 -34.52
CA THR A 16 -18.00 17.79 -33.16
C THR A 16 -19.24 16.99 -32.78
N VAL A 17 -19.20 15.67 -33.00
CA VAL A 17 -20.17 14.73 -32.43
C VAL A 17 -19.90 14.65 -30.93
N ALA A 18 -20.78 15.26 -30.12
CA ALA A 18 -20.76 15.06 -28.68
C ALA A 18 -21.13 13.59 -28.37
N PRO A 19 -20.39 12.89 -27.48
CA PRO A 19 -20.75 11.55 -27.08
C PRO A 19 -22.10 11.60 -26.34
N ALA A 20 -23.08 10.84 -26.82
CA ALA A 20 -24.34 10.67 -26.12
C ALA A 20 -24.07 9.98 -24.78
N VAL A 21 -24.41 10.64 -23.68
CA VAL A 21 -24.40 10.03 -22.34
C VAL A 21 -25.61 9.09 -22.28
N PRO A 22 -25.44 7.79 -22.02
CA PRO A 22 -26.57 6.86 -21.91
C PRO A 22 -27.49 7.33 -20.78
N GLN A 23 -28.73 7.65 -21.11
CA GLN A 23 -29.73 7.99 -20.11
C GLN A 23 -30.19 6.69 -19.43
N VAL A 24 -30.00 6.60 -18.12
CA VAL A 24 -30.41 5.44 -17.33
C VAL A 24 -31.94 5.48 -17.19
N ASP A 25 -32.62 4.76 -18.06
CA ASP A 25 -34.05 4.49 -17.95
C ASP A 25 -34.33 3.74 -16.64
N ALA A 26 -35.18 4.33 -15.79
CA ALA A 26 -35.61 3.82 -14.47
C ALA A 26 -36.54 2.58 -14.56
N GLY A 27 -36.36 1.74 -15.58
CA GLY A 27 -37.16 0.55 -15.85
C GLY A 27 -36.33 -0.69 -16.25
N HIS A 28 -34.99 -0.61 -16.22
CA HIS A 28 -34.14 -1.75 -16.57
C HIS A 28 -33.67 -2.50 -15.33
N ASP A 29 -34.01 -3.79 -15.28
CA ASP A 29 -33.53 -4.75 -14.30
C ASP A 29 -32.00 -4.86 -14.39
N ILE A 30 -31.31 -4.62 -13.27
CA ILE A 30 -29.85 -4.73 -13.21
C ILE A 30 -29.51 -6.21 -13.08
N VAL A 31 -29.31 -6.87 -14.22
CA VAL A 31 -28.88 -8.27 -14.26
C VAL A 31 -27.39 -8.37 -13.95
N VAL A 32 -27.07 -8.68 -12.70
CA VAL A 32 -25.69 -8.96 -12.28
C VAL A 32 -25.30 -10.35 -12.78
N THR A 33 -24.54 -10.40 -13.88
CA THR A 33 -23.98 -11.66 -14.40
C THR A 33 -22.62 -11.94 -13.77
N GLY A 34 -22.55 -12.94 -12.90
CA GLY A 34 -21.30 -13.45 -12.37
C GLY A 34 -20.61 -14.37 -13.38
N GLN A 35 -19.48 -13.95 -13.93
CA GLN A 35 -18.58 -14.86 -14.63
C GLN A 35 -17.85 -15.72 -13.59
N ARG A 36 -17.79 -17.05 -13.81
CA ARG A 36 -16.98 -17.92 -12.95
C ARG A 36 -15.52 -17.41 -13.00
N PRO A 37 -14.88 -17.14 -11.86
CA PRO A 37 -13.51 -16.68 -11.86
C PRO A 37 -12.65 -17.67 -12.64
N PRO A 38 -11.69 -17.19 -13.47
CA PRO A 38 -10.74 -18.07 -14.11
C PRO A 38 -10.04 -18.94 -13.08
N ASP A 39 -9.65 -20.13 -13.52
CA ASP A 39 -9.19 -21.23 -12.69
C ASP A 39 -8.25 -20.77 -11.55
N THR A 40 -8.49 -21.33 -10.37
CA THR A 40 -7.76 -21.02 -9.12
C THR A 40 -6.23 -20.99 -9.24
N PRO A 41 -5.54 -21.76 -10.13
CA PRO A 41 -4.10 -21.69 -10.31
C PRO A 41 -3.62 -20.34 -10.83
N GLN A 42 -4.37 -19.65 -11.71
CA GLN A 42 -3.96 -18.35 -12.25
C GLN A 42 -4.06 -17.26 -11.19
N ALA A 43 -5.18 -17.23 -10.45
CA ALA A 43 -5.33 -16.36 -9.29
C ALA A 43 -4.26 -16.64 -8.23
N ARG A 44 -3.98 -17.91 -7.91
CA ARG A 44 -2.92 -18.29 -6.97
C ARG A 44 -1.53 -17.91 -7.46
N ARG A 45 -1.21 -18.07 -8.74
CA ARG A 45 0.07 -17.66 -9.33
C ARG A 45 0.24 -16.14 -9.23
N PHE A 46 -0.80 -15.38 -9.55
CA PHE A 46 -0.79 -13.93 -9.42
C PHE A 46 -0.59 -13.50 -7.97
N THR A 47 -1.36 -14.06 -7.03
CA THR A 47 -1.19 -13.79 -5.60
C THR A 47 0.22 -14.15 -5.13
N ASN A 48 0.74 -15.34 -5.48
CA ASN A 48 2.10 -15.75 -5.13
C ASN A 48 3.19 -14.87 -5.76
N ALA A 49 2.94 -14.30 -6.94
CA ALA A 49 3.88 -13.38 -7.59
C ALA A 49 3.93 -12.03 -6.85
N LEU A 50 2.81 -11.58 -6.28
CA LEU A 50 2.72 -10.36 -5.48
C LEU A 50 3.20 -10.57 -4.04
N THR A 51 2.81 -11.67 -3.43
CA THR A 51 3.25 -12.06 -2.10
C THR A 51 4.58 -12.79 -2.26
N ARG A 52 5.70 -12.05 -2.23
CA ARG A 52 7.01 -12.69 -2.04
C ARG A 52 6.87 -13.70 -0.91
N ARG A 53 7.15 -14.98 -1.20
CA ARG A 53 7.19 -16.01 -0.16
C ARG A 53 8.22 -15.51 0.86
N ALA A 54 7.80 -15.38 2.11
CA ALA A 54 8.75 -15.05 3.16
C ALA A 54 9.76 -16.20 3.21
N GLU A 55 10.94 -16.02 2.63
CA GLU A 55 12.10 -16.92 2.76
C GLU A 55 12.71 -16.74 4.16
N SER A 56 11.86 -16.71 5.18
CA SER A 56 12.27 -16.54 6.56
C SER A 56 12.53 -17.92 7.14
N THR A 57 13.80 -18.27 7.32
CA THR A 57 14.22 -19.38 8.19
C THR A 57 13.93 -19.09 9.66
N VAL A 58 13.55 -17.85 9.97
CA VAL A 58 13.21 -17.37 11.31
C VAL A 58 11.73 -17.70 11.60
N PRO A 59 11.39 -18.21 12.81
CA PRO A 59 10.01 -18.45 13.20
C PRO A 59 9.12 -17.23 13.03
N PHE A 60 7.86 -17.43 12.63
CA PHE A 60 6.89 -16.34 12.60
C PHE A 60 6.75 -15.70 13.98
N ALA A 61 6.63 -14.37 14.00
CA ALA A 61 6.37 -13.63 15.23
C ALA A 61 5.10 -14.17 15.89
N ARG A 62 5.22 -14.67 17.12
CA ARG A 62 4.07 -15.08 17.93
C ARG A 62 3.54 -13.84 18.65
N PHE A 63 2.37 -13.37 18.26
CA PHE A 63 1.67 -12.28 18.94
C PHE A 63 0.99 -12.78 20.23
N THR A 64 1.77 -13.32 21.16
CA THR A 64 1.27 -13.83 22.45
C THR A 64 0.96 -12.72 23.45
N THR A 65 1.57 -11.55 23.27
CA THR A 65 1.29 -10.34 24.04
C THR A 65 0.34 -9.43 23.27
N PRO A 66 -0.61 -8.75 23.96
CA PRO A 66 -1.45 -7.76 23.31
C PRO A 66 -0.60 -6.68 22.62
N ILE A 67 -0.95 -6.33 21.39
CA ILE A 67 -0.22 -5.30 20.66
C ILE A 67 -0.62 -3.90 21.14
N CYS A 68 0.35 -2.99 21.13
CA CYS A 68 0.15 -1.58 21.39
C CYS A 68 0.84 -0.80 20.27
N VAL A 69 0.06 -0.03 19.50
CA VAL A 69 0.55 0.63 18.29
C VAL A 69 0.84 2.10 18.60
N GLY A 70 2.08 2.51 18.39
CA GLY A 70 2.49 3.91 18.34
C GLY A 70 2.80 4.32 16.89
N ALA A 71 2.47 5.56 16.54
CA ALA A 71 2.83 6.15 15.26
C ALA A 71 3.40 7.56 15.47
N ALA A 72 4.43 7.94 14.70
CA ALA A 72 5.07 9.25 14.81
C ALA A 72 5.58 9.77 13.45
N GLY A 73 5.79 11.09 13.35
CA GLY A 73 6.40 11.71 12.17
C GLY A 73 5.43 12.24 11.11
N LEU A 74 4.13 12.30 11.42
CA LEU A 74 3.09 12.92 10.59
C LEU A 74 2.12 13.74 11.47
N PRO A 75 1.24 14.57 10.88
CA PRO A 75 0.14 15.20 11.61
C PRO A 75 -0.75 14.16 12.32
N ALA A 76 -1.27 14.52 13.50
CA ALA A 76 -2.00 13.61 14.39
C ALA A 76 -3.19 12.89 13.72
N THR A 77 -3.89 13.56 12.80
CA THR A 77 -5.02 12.98 12.06
C THR A 77 -4.59 11.77 11.20
N HIS A 78 -3.43 11.86 10.55
CA HIS A 78 -2.89 10.75 9.76
C HIS A 78 -2.36 9.63 10.65
N LEU A 79 -1.70 9.98 11.75
CA LEU A 79 -1.19 9.00 12.70
C LEU A 79 -2.33 8.18 13.32
N ALA A 80 -3.44 8.80 13.70
CA ALA A 80 -4.63 8.11 14.20
C ALA A 80 -5.19 7.13 13.17
N ALA A 81 -5.37 7.56 11.92
CA ALA A 81 -5.88 6.70 10.86
C ALA A 81 -5.00 5.46 10.59
N ILE A 82 -3.68 5.61 10.70
CA ILE A 82 -2.71 4.50 10.54
C ILE A 82 -2.81 3.54 11.72
N SER A 83 -2.82 4.05 12.95
CA SER A 83 -2.97 3.23 14.16
C SER A 83 -4.29 2.46 14.13
N ASP A 84 -5.40 3.13 13.80
CA ASP A 84 -6.73 2.52 13.67
C ASP A 84 -6.76 1.40 12.63
N ARG A 85 -6.05 1.59 11.51
CA ARG A 85 -5.95 0.57 10.47
C ARG A 85 -5.21 -0.67 10.98
N ILE A 86 -4.10 -0.49 11.68
CA ILE A 86 -3.31 -1.60 12.23
C ILE A 86 -4.12 -2.34 13.30
N VAL A 87 -4.78 -1.60 14.19
CA VAL A 87 -5.66 -2.16 15.23
C VAL A 87 -6.79 -2.98 14.60
N ARG A 88 -7.46 -2.45 13.56
CA ARG A 88 -8.53 -3.18 12.87
C ARG A 88 -8.03 -4.49 12.26
N VAL A 89 -6.89 -4.46 11.57
CA VAL A 89 -6.28 -5.67 10.99
C VAL A 89 -5.89 -6.68 12.07
N ALA A 90 -5.40 -6.21 13.22
CA ALA A 90 -5.05 -7.08 14.34
C ALA A 90 -6.29 -7.77 14.92
N LEU A 91 -7.37 -7.03 15.14
CA LEU A 91 -8.64 -7.58 15.62
C LEU A 91 -9.22 -8.60 14.63
N ASP A 92 -9.21 -8.30 13.33
CA ASP A 92 -9.64 -9.22 12.27
C ASP A 92 -8.81 -10.51 12.24
N ALA A 93 -7.52 -10.43 12.63
CA ALA A 93 -6.61 -11.56 12.73
C ALA A 93 -6.66 -12.30 14.09
N GLY A 94 -7.54 -11.90 15.02
CA GLY A 94 -7.65 -12.49 16.36
C GLY A 94 -6.49 -12.13 17.30
N ILE A 95 -5.75 -11.06 17.00
CA ILE A 95 -4.65 -10.57 17.83
C ILE A 95 -5.22 -9.61 18.89
N ALA A 96 -4.87 -9.84 20.15
CA ALA A 96 -5.28 -8.97 21.26
C ALA A 96 -4.65 -7.58 21.16
N VAL A 97 -5.39 -6.53 21.51
CA VAL A 97 -4.93 -5.14 21.55
C VAL A 97 -4.93 -4.67 23.00
N ALA A 98 -3.87 -3.99 23.42
CA ALA A 98 -3.73 -3.47 24.78
C ALA A 98 -4.66 -2.26 25.03
N ALA A 99 -4.93 -1.97 26.30
CA ALA A 99 -5.69 -0.79 26.69
C ALA A 99 -4.92 0.53 26.41
N GLU A 100 -5.66 1.64 26.37
CA GLU A 100 -5.10 2.99 26.20
C GLU A 100 -3.98 3.31 27.21
N GLY A 101 -3.01 4.12 26.78
CA GLY A 101 -1.84 4.47 27.60
C GLY A 101 -0.81 3.36 27.75
N CYS A 102 -0.93 2.27 26.98
CA CYS A 102 0.06 1.20 26.93
C CYS A 102 1.42 1.65 26.37
N ARG A 103 2.46 0.86 26.66
CA ARG A 103 3.77 1.04 26.05
C ARG A 103 3.78 0.39 24.65
N PRO A 104 4.13 1.13 23.58
CA PRO A 104 4.09 0.59 22.22
C PRO A 104 4.98 -0.64 22.06
N SER A 105 4.39 -1.74 21.58
CA SER A 105 5.12 -2.91 21.10
C SER A 105 5.38 -2.84 19.60
N ILE A 106 4.61 -2.02 18.88
CA ILE A 106 4.80 -1.69 17.46
C ILE A 106 4.94 -0.18 17.37
N LEU A 107 6.03 0.31 16.77
CA LEU A 107 6.24 1.73 16.54
C LEU A 107 6.44 1.99 15.04
N VAL A 108 5.54 2.76 14.44
CA VAL A 108 5.63 3.18 13.04
C VAL A 108 6.15 4.61 12.99
N VAL A 109 7.30 4.81 12.36
CA VAL A 109 7.93 6.14 12.24
C VAL A 109 8.01 6.55 10.79
N PHE A 110 7.42 7.71 10.49
CA PHE A 110 7.56 8.39 9.21
C PHE A 110 8.72 9.38 9.28
N ALA A 111 9.63 9.32 8.32
CA ALA A 111 10.79 10.19 8.27
C ALA A 111 11.17 10.48 6.81
N ASP A 112 11.58 11.70 6.54
CA ASP A 112 12.03 12.11 5.19
C ASP A 112 13.30 11.34 4.77
N ALA A 113 14.19 11.07 5.72
CA ALA A 113 15.41 10.31 5.54
C ALA A 113 15.42 9.08 6.47
N PRO A 114 14.79 7.96 6.08
CA PRO A 114 14.56 6.81 6.97
C PRO A 114 15.86 6.19 7.48
N ALA A 115 16.89 6.09 6.64
CA ALA A 115 18.21 5.58 7.04
C ALA A 115 18.86 6.45 8.13
N ALA A 116 18.86 7.77 7.94
CA ALA A 116 19.38 8.70 8.93
C ALA A 116 18.52 8.75 10.21
N ALA A 117 17.22 8.49 10.10
CA ALA A 117 16.32 8.38 11.24
C ALA A 117 16.64 7.15 12.09
N ILE A 118 16.85 5.99 11.46
CA ILE A 118 17.23 4.74 12.14
C ILE A 118 18.57 4.90 12.86
N GLU A 119 19.59 5.47 12.23
CA GLU A 119 20.89 5.70 12.90
C GLU A 119 20.75 6.65 14.09
N ARG A 120 19.97 7.73 13.96
CA ARG A 120 19.68 8.63 15.08
C ARG A 120 18.92 7.95 16.20
N LEU A 121 17.97 7.07 15.88
CA LEU A 121 17.16 6.34 16.85
C LEU A 121 18.01 5.29 17.57
N ARG A 122 18.91 4.61 16.86
CA ARG A 122 19.88 3.66 17.42
C ARG A 122 20.78 4.33 18.47
N LEU A 123 21.28 5.53 18.18
CA LEU A 123 22.17 6.26 19.10
C LEU A 123 21.43 6.76 20.36
N ARG A 124 20.17 7.18 20.23
CA ARG A 124 19.42 7.79 21.35
C ARG A 124 18.57 6.81 22.14
N SER A 125 18.13 5.73 21.50
CA SER A 125 17.14 4.80 22.02
C SER A 125 17.52 3.37 21.63
N ALA A 126 18.75 2.96 21.96
CA ALA A 126 19.30 1.65 21.60
C ALA A 126 18.40 0.48 22.04
N GLY A 127 17.64 0.63 23.13
CA GLY A 127 16.67 -0.36 23.61
C GLY A 127 15.54 -0.69 22.63
N LEU A 128 15.25 0.16 21.65
CA LEU A 128 14.27 -0.13 20.59
C LEU A 128 14.74 -1.20 19.60
N PHE A 129 16.05 -1.44 19.52
CA PHE A 129 16.66 -2.42 18.62
C PHE A 129 17.25 -3.61 19.40
N GLY A 130 16.80 -3.85 20.64
CA GLY A 130 17.40 -4.83 21.54
C GLY A 130 17.40 -6.28 21.03
N SER A 131 16.55 -6.61 20.06
CA SER A 131 16.49 -7.93 19.40
C SER A 131 17.35 -8.05 18.15
N LEU A 132 18.05 -6.98 17.75
CA LEU A 132 18.81 -6.93 16.49
C LEU A 132 20.31 -6.74 16.73
N ASP A 133 21.11 -7.48 15.97
CA ASP A 133 22.55 -7.26 15.84
C ASP A 133 22.86 -6.06 14.90
N LEU A 134 24.05 -5.48 15.05
CA LEU A 134 24.56 -4.39 14.21
C LEU A 134 24.60 -4.75 12.72
N SER A 135 24.76 -6.03 12.38
CA SER A 135 24.68 -6.49 10.99
C SER A 135 23.25 -6.39 10.45
N GLN A 136 22.26 -6.76 11.26
CA GLN A 136 20.83 -6.71 10.91
C GLN A 136 20.35 -5.26 10.79
N ILE A 137 20.75 -4.38 11.71
CA ILE A 137 20.44 -2.95 11.63
C ILE A 137 21.01 -2.35 10.34
N ARG A 138 22.29 -2.65 10.01
CA ARG A 138 22.90 -2.19 8.75
C ARG A 138 22.18 -2.72 7.51
N ALA A 139 21.74 -3.99 7.54
CA ALA A 139 20.97 -4.58 6.44
C ALA A 139 19.60 -3.89 6.25
N ILE A 140 18.94 -3.50 7.34
CA ILE A 140 17.68 -2.76 7.32
C ILE A 140 17.90 -1.37 6.70
N THR A 141 18.94 -0.65 7.13
CA THR A 141 19.28 0.70 6.64
C THR A 141 19.74 0.71 5.18
N ALA A 142 20.34 -0.38 4.68
CA ALA A 142 20.80 -0.49 3.30
C ALA A 142 19.68 -0.75 2.28
N ARG A 143 18.50 -1.21 2.73
CA ARG A 143 17.34 -1.46 1.86
C ARG A 143 16.65 -0.13 1.51
N LYS A 144 16.33 0.06 0.22
CA LYS A 144 15.50 1.19 -0.22
C LYS A 144 14.02 0.91 0.11
N GLY A 145 13.38 1.81 0.87
CA GLY A 145 11.95 1.74 1.20
C GLY A 145 11.66 1.56 2.69
N ALA A 146 10.52 0.95 3.01
CA ALA A 146 10.12 0.68 4.40
C ALA A 146 11.09 -0.30 5.07
N ALA A 147 11.53 0.06 6.26
CA ALA A 147 12.42 -0.71 7.11
C ALA A 147 11.61 -1.31 8.27
N TYR A 148 11.78 -2.61 8.51
CA TYR A 148 11.20 -3.33 9.64
C TYR A 148 12.33 -3.93 10.47
N ALA A 149 12.18 -3.85 11.79
CA ALA A 149 13.17 -4.24 12.79
C ALA A 149 12.53 -5.22 13.78
#